data_AF-Q0DQM5-F1
#
_entry.id   AF-Q0DQM5-F1
#
_cell.length_a   1.000
_cell.length_b   1.000
_cell.length_c   1.000
_cell.angle_alpha   90.00
_cell.angle_beta   90.00
_cell.angle_gamma   90.00
#
_symmetry.space_group_name_H-M   'P 1'
#
loop_
_entity.id
_entity.type
_entity.pdbx_description
1 polymer ?
#
loop_
_entity_poly.entity_id
_entity_poly.type
_entity_poly.pdbx_seq_one_letter_code
_entity_poly.pdbx_strand_id
1 'polypeptide(L)'
;DDFPSLRLLKIKDSHELRYLPQELSSSLTKLVIKDCSKLASLPAIPNLTTLVLKSKINEQILNDLHFPHLRSLKVLLSRSIEHLLLDNQNHPLLEVLVISVCPRLHSIMGLSSLGSLKFLKIHRCPYLQLPSDKPLSTQLQRLTITKCPLLADWLEVQISHQQCQLHESKDAWYEEQQALNELNDASEDEHREEFGLLYEDDNGEDNDEQDHEQSEDEEIQYGSDDSSEEDE
;
A
#
# COMPACT_ATOMS: atom_id res chain seq x y z
N ASP A 1 14.11 3.58 29.12
CA ASP A 1 14.54 3.84 27.73
C ASP A 1 15.88 3.21 27.44
N ASP A 2 15.89 1.98 26.90
CA ASP A 2 17.12 1.25 26.55
C ASP A 2 17.86 1.86 25.34
N PHE A 3 17.18 2.71 24.56
CA PHE A 3 17.74 3.35 23.37
C PHE A 3 17.31 4.83 23.27
N PRO A 4 17.78 5.72 24.15
CA PRO A 4 17.27 7.10 24.28
C PRO A 4 17.51 8.00 23.05
N SER A 5 18.29 7.54 22.08
CA SER A 5 18.57 8.23 20.82
C SER A 5 17.90 7.59 19.60
N LEU A 6 17.17 6.48 19.76
CA LEU A 6 16.52 5.77 18.67
C LEU A 6 15.33 6.57 18.15
N ARG A 7 15.50 7.23 17.00
CA ARG A 7 14.45 8.03 16.34
C ARG A 7 13.73 7.28 15.23
N LEU A 8 14.38 6.29 14.64
CA LEU A 8 13.87 5.52 13.52
C LEU A 8 14.07 4.04 13.80
N LEU A 9 12.99 3.28 13.71
CA LEU A 9 12.99 1.82 13.78
C LEU A 9 12.42 1.27 12.47
N LYS A 10 13.19 0.38 11.82
CA LYS A 10 12.79 -0.34 10.62
C LYS A 10 12.75 -1.82 10.94
N ILE A 11 11.62 -2.47 10.71
CA ILE A 11 11.44 -3.91 10.84
C ILE A 11 11.00 -4.42 9.48
N LYS A 12 11.80 -5.30 8.88
CA LYS A 12 11.56 -5.81 7.53
C LYS A 12 11.68 -7.32 7.54
N ASP A 13 10.81 -7.99 6.79
CA ASP A 13 10.89 -9.43 6.48
C ASP A 13 10.89 -10.32 7.74
N SER A 14 10.21 -9.85 8.80
CA SER A 14 10.11 -10.54 10.09
C SER A 14 8.82 -11.36 10.18
N HIS A 15 8.76 -12.47 9.44
CA HIS A 15 7.53 -13.26 9.28
C HIS A 15 7.10 -14.04 10.54
N GLU A 16 8.00 -14.20 11.53
CA GLU A 16 7.70 -14.86 12.81
C GLU A 16 7.47 -13.88 13.96
N LEU A 17 7.67 -12.57 13.74
CA LEU A 17 7.53 -11.54 14.76
C LEU A 17 6.04 -11.33 15.07
N ARG A 18 5.64 -11.69 16.30
CA ARG A 18 4.23 -11.58 16.73
C ARG A 18 3.93 -10.30 17.48
N TYR A 19 4.92 -9.78 18.22
CA TYR A 19 4.77 -8.62 19.10
C TYR A 19 6.06 -7.81 19.11
N LEU A 20 5.94 -6.50 19.34
CA LEU A 20 7.04 -5.65 19.75
C LEU A 20 7.06 -5.53 21.28
N PRO A 21 8.20 -5.14 21.89
CA PRO A 21 8.25 -4.79 23.30
C PRO A 21 7.16 -3.77 23.66
N GLN A 22 6.55 -3.92 24.85
CA GLN A 22 5.46 -3.05 25.31
C GLN A 22 5.89 -1.57 25.38
N GLU A 23 7.15 -1.33 25.70
CA GLU A 23 7.76 -0.01 25.72
C GLU A 23 8.83 0.06 24.64
N LEU A 24 8.61 0.91 23.65
CA LEU A 24 9.65 1.34 22.71
C LEU A 24 10.24 2.67 23.19
N SER A 25 11.44 2.99 22.69
CA SER A 25 12.14 4.22 23.08
C SER A 25 11.23 5.45 22.95
N SER A 26 11.18 6.26 24.00
CA SER A 26 10.47 7.53 23.98
C SER A 26 10.97 8.48 22.88
N SER A 27 12.19 8.30 22.36
CA SER A 27 12.71 9.11 21.25
C SER A 27 12.24 8.67 19.87
N LEU A 28 11.50 7.56 19.76
CA LEU A 28 11.10 6.97 18.48
C LEU A 28 10.04 7.82 17.79
N THR A 29 10.38 8.42 16.65
CA THR A 29 9.49 9.29 15.86
C THR A 29 9.05 8.65 14.54
N LYS A 30 9.84 7.73 13.98
CA LYS A 30 9.54 7.03 12.72
C LYS A 30 9.59 5.52 12.88
N LEU A 31 8.50 4.86 12.53
CA LEU A 31 8.39 3.40 12.47
C LEU A 31 8.09 2.96 11.04
N VAL A 32 8.87 1.99 10.55
CA VAL A 32 8.64 1.35 9.26
C VAL A 32 8.53 -0.15 9.48
N ILE A 33 7.44 -0.74 8.97
CA ILE A 33 7.19 -2.19 9.02
C ILE A 33 6.95 -2.67 7.59
N LYS A 34 7.76 -3.62 7.14
CA LYS A 34 7.65 -4.26 5.83
C LYS A 34 7.56 -5.78 6.01
N ASP A 35 6.56 -6.40 5.39
CA ASP A 35 6.43 -7.86 5.30
C ASP A 35 6.50 -8.59 6.65
N CYS A 36 5.70 -8.12 7.62
CA CYS A 36 5.60 -8.66 8.98
C CYS A 36 4.19 -9.23 9.21
N SER A 37 3.87 -10.33 8.52
CA SER A 37 2.51 -10.89 8.44
C SER A 37 1.93 -11.40 9.76
N LYS A 38 2.78 -11.84 10.71
CA LYS A 38 2.35 -12.36 12.02
C LYS A 38 2.31 -11.32 13.13
N LEU A 39 2.74 -10.08 12.87
CA LEU A 39 2.69 -9.03 13.87
C LEU A 39 1.22 -8.70 14.15
N ALA A 40 0.79 -8.89 15.39
CA ALA A 40 -0.64 -8.78 15.73
C ALA A 40 -1.06 -7.35 16.06
N SER A 41 -0.19 -6.60 16.74
CA SER A 41 -0.47 -5.23 17.18
C SER A 41 0.81 -4.42 17.34
N LEU A 42 0.64 -3.10 17.44
CA LEU A 42 1.72 -2.18 17.80
C LEU A 42 1.58 -1.74 19.26
N PRO A 43 2.70 -1.62 19.99
CA PRO A 43 2.71 -1.05 21.34
C PRO A 43 2.38 0.45 21.26
N ALA A 44 2.12 1.06 22.41
CA ALA A 44 2.02 2.52 22.48
C ALA A 44 3.39 3.14 22.15
N ILE A 45 3.42 4.06 21.19
CA ILE A 45 4.63 4.79 20.78
C ILE A 45 4.30 6.28 20.88
N PRO A 46 4.48 6.91 22.06
CA PRO A 46 3.87 8.20 22.36
C PRO A 46 4.32 9.33 21.42
N ASN A 47 5.55 9.29 20.93
CA ASN A 47 6.14 10.34 20.09
C ASN A 47 6.21 9.96 18.60
N LEU A 48 5.48 8.93 18.18
CA LEU A 48 5.46 8.50 16.78
C LEU A 48 4.80 9.56 15.90
N THR A 49 5.58 10.17 15.01
CA THR A 49 5.10 11.16 14.04
C THR A 49 4.92 10.57 12.65
N THR A 50 5.63 9.49 12.34
CA THR A 50 5.66 8.89 11.00
C THR A 50 5.54 7.37 11.09
N LEU A 51 4.53 6.82 10.41
CA LEU A 51 4.31 5.38 10.30
C LEU A 51 4.26 4.97 8.83
N VAL A 52 5.06 3.97 8.47
CA VAL A 52 5.10 3.40 7.13
C VAL A 52 4.86 1.90 7.21
N LEU A 53 3.79 1.43 6.61
CA LEU A 53 3.38 0.03 6.58
C LEU A 53 3.44 -0.47 5.14
N LYS A 54 4.15 -1.57 4.91
CA LYS A 54 4.44 -2.08 3.57
C LYS A 54 4.19 -3.58 3.43
N SER A 55 3.73 -4.00 2.26
CA SER A 55 3.56 -5.42 1.90
C SER A 55 2.58 -6.13 2.85
N LYS A 56 2.88 -7.38 3.26
CA LYS A 56 2.03 -8.21 4.11
C LYS A 56 2.05 -7.71 5.56
N ILE A 57 0.97 -7.03 5.95
CA ILE A 57 0.74 -6.51 7.30
C ILE A 57 -0.62 -7.05 7.79
N ASN A 58 -0.73 -7.43 9.05
CA ASN A 58 -2.00 -7.84 9.63
C ASN A 58 -2.95 -6.63 9.70
N GLU A 59 -4.18 -6.77 9.23
CA GLU A 59 -5.22 -5.72 9.27
C GLU A 59 -5.54 -5.29 10.71
N GLN A 60 -5.39 -6.17 11.70
CA GLN A 60 -5.58 -5.84 13.12
C GLN A 60 -4.66 -4.71 13.58
N ILE A 61 -3.43 -4.63 13.06
CA ILE A 61 -2.49 -3.54 13.38
C ILE A 61 -3.10 -2.17 13.06
N LEU A 62 -3.92 -2.09 12.01
CA LEU A 62 -4.48 -0.84 11.48
C LEU A 62 -5.69 -0.34 12.26
N ASN A 63 -6.50 -1.28 12.74
CA ASN A 63 -7.68 -0.95 13.53
C ASN A 63 -7.33 -0.52 14.96
N ASP A 64 -6.17 -0.96 15.46
CA ASP A 64 -5.65 -0.64 16.79
C ASP A 64 -4.62 0.52 16.78
N LEU A 65 -4.53 1.29 15.69
CA LEU A 65 -3.63 2.44 15.60
C LEU A 65 -4.13 3.58 16.49
N HIS A 66 -3.66 3.64 17.73
CA HIS A 66 -3.83 4.82 18.57
C HIS A 66 -2.51 5.60 18.66
N PHE A 67 -2.32 6.53 17.72
CA PHE A 67 -1.12 7.37 17.65
C PHE A 67 -1.48 8.85 17.62
N PRO A 68 -1.72 9.48 18.78
CA PRO A 68 -2.23 10.85 18.87
C PRO A 68 -1.28 11.92 18.28
N HIS A 69 0.02 11.60 18.16
CA HIS A 69 1.03 12.49 17.57
C HIS A 69 1.40 12.15 16.12
N LEU A 70 0.71 11.17 15.51
CA LEU A 70 1.00 10.77 14.14
C LEU A 70 0.63 11.89 13.18
N ARG A 71 1.61 12.33 12.37
CA ARG A 71 1.44 13.36 11.35
C ARG A 71 1.43 12.79 9.94
N SER A 72 2.14 11.69 9.73
CA SER A 72 2.30 11.11 8.40
C SER A 72 2.11 9.59 8.45
N LEU A 73 1.17 9.08 7.65
CA LEU A 73 0.89 7.66 7.48
C LEU A 73 1.05 7.27 6.02
N LYS A 74 1.84 6.23 5.75
CA LYS A 74 1.92 5.59 4.43
C LYS A 74 1.59 4.11 4.54
N VAL A 75 0.66 3.66 3.72
CA VAL A 75 0.34 2.24 3.51
C VAL A 75 0.64 1.91 2.05
N LEU A 76 1.50 0.92 1.82
CA LEU A 76 2.00 0.60 0.48
C LEU A 76 1.96 -0.92 0.24
N LEU A 77 1.52 -1.34 -0.95
CA LEU A 77 1.64 -2.73 -1.43
C LEU A 77 0.92 -3.75 -0.54
N SER A 78 -0.11 -3.33 0.20
CA SER A 78 -0.75 -4.23 1.14
C SER A 78 -1.88 -5.03 0.51
N ARG A 79 -1.69 -6.35 0.49
CA ARG A 79 -2.63 -7.32 -0.10
C ARG A 79 -3.55 -7.99 0.93
N SER A 80 -3.57 -7.49 2.16
CA SER A 80 -4.33 -8.06 3.28
C SER A 80 -5.34 -7.08 3.87
N ILE A 81 -5.19 -5.79 3.62
CA ILE A 81 -6.05 -4.75 4.19
C ILE A 81 -7.32 -4.67 3.36
N GLU A 82 -8.47 -4.84 4.02
CA GLU A 82 -9.78 -4.65 3.41
C GLU A 82 -10.41 -3.34 3.88
N HIS A 83 -10.19 -2.99 5.14
CA HIS A 83 -10.72 -1.79 5.76
C HIS A 83 -9.63 -1.07 6.55
N LEU A 84 -9.74 0.26 6.59
CA LEU A 84 -8.85 1.11 7.36
C LEU A 84 -9.69 2.11 8.16
N LEU A 85 -9.47 2.20 9.47
CA LEU A 85 -10.10 3.19 10.33
C LEU A 85 -9.13 4.33 10.63
N LEU A 86 -9.42 5.53 10.14
CA LEU A 86 -8.67 6.75 10.42
C LEU A 86 -9.63 7.83 10.86
N ASP A 87 -9.72 8.07 12.17
CA ASP A 87 -10.56 9.12 12.72
C ASP A 87 -9.75 10.16 13.52
N ASN A 88 -10.41 11.27 13.82
CA ASN A 88 -9.83 12.34 14.61
C ASN A 88 -9.60 11.98 16.09
N GLN A 89 -10.18 10.88 16.60
CA GLN A 89 -9.95 10.45 17.98
C GLN A 89 -8.60 9.77 18.13
N ASN A 90 -8.23 8.97 17.13
CA ASN A 90 -6.99 8.22 17.10
C ASN A 90 -5.84 8.99 16.44
N HIS A 91 -6.16 9.87 15.48
CA HIS A 91 -5.17 10.57 14.66
C HIS A 91 -5.48 12.08 14.50
N PRO A 92 -5.65 12.84 15.60
CA PRO A 92 -6.04 14.26 15.56
C PRO A 92 -5.04 15.16 14.82
N LEU A 93 -3.79 14.73 14.66
CA LEU A 93 -2.71 15.51 14.06
C LEU A 93 -2.28 14.98 12.68
N LEU A 94 -3.03 14.06 12.07
CA LEU A 94 -2.64 13.47 10.79
C LEU A 94 -2.74 14.51 9.67
N GLU A 95 -1.60 14.86 9.08
CA GLU A 95 -1.47 15.85 8.01
C GLU A 95 -1.27 15.21 6.64
N VAL A 96 -0.63 14.03 6.60
CA VAL A 96 -0.24 13.36 5.36
C VAL A 96 -0.75 11.92 5.39
N LEU A 97 -1.57 11.56 4.41
CA LEU A 97 -2.01 10.18 4.18
C LEU A 97 -1.66 9.74 2.76
N VAL A 98 -0.89 8.67 2.66
CA VAL A 98 -0.53 8.03 1.39
C VAL A 98 -0.96 6.57 1.41
N ILE A 99 -1.80 6.18 0.47
CA ILE A 99 -2.23 4.79 0.29
C ILE A 99 -1.95 4.40 -1.15
N SER A 100 -1.05 3.44 -1.35
CA SER A 100 -0.62 3.05 -2.68
C SER A 100 -0.66 1.54 -2.85
N VAL A 101 -1.20 1.07 -3.97
CA VAL A 101 -1.17 -0.34 -4.39
C VAL A 101 -1.76 -1.27 -3.31
N CYS A 102 -3.00 -1.00 -2.91
CA CYS A 102 -3.72 -1.83 -1.94
C CYS A 102 -4.91 -2.51 -2.63
N PRO A 103 -4.69 -3.67 -3.30
CA PRO A 103 -5.66 -4.29 -4.20
C PRO A 103 -6.86 -4.94 -3.51
N ARG A 104 -6.92 -4.98 -2.17
CA ARG A 104 -8.08 -5.49 -1.42
C ARG A 104 -8.76 -4.42 -0.58
N LEU A 105 -8.26 -3.18 -0.58
CA LEU A 105 -8.81 -2.13 0.25
C LEU A 105 -10.14 -1.66 -0.33
N HIS A 106 -11.22 -1.85 0.43
CA HIS A 106 -12.60 -1.50 0.05
C HIS A 106 -13.06 -0.19 0.67
N SER A 107 -12.58 0.20 1.86
CA SER A 107 -13.05 1.42 2.52
C SER A 107 -12.02 2.04 3.46
N ILE A 108 -12.06 3.37 3.59
CA ILE A 108 -11.38 4.11 4.66
C ILE A 108 -12.44 4.84 5.49
N MET A 109 -12.68 4.36 6.70
CA MET A 109 -13.65 4.95 7.63
C MET A 109 -13.03 6.12 8.38
N GLY A 110 -13.81 7.17 8.61
CA GLY A 110 -13.38 8.34 9.40
C GLY A 110 -12.54 9.37 8.63
N LEU A 111 -12.20 9.12 7.36
CA LEU A 111 -11.34 10.00 6.56
C LEU A 111 -11.78 11.48 6.59
N SER A 112 -13.09 11.75 6.43
CA SER A 112 -13.65 13.11 6.47
C SER A 112 -13.60 13.77 7.86
N SER A 113 -13.29 13.01 8.93
CA SER A 113 -13.14 13.56 10.28
C SER A 113 -11.75 14.12 10.57
N LEU A 114 -10.74 13.77 9.75
CA LEU A 114 -9.34 14.16 9.96
C LEU A 114 -9.15 15.67 9.76
N GLY A 115 -9.28 16.45 10.83
CA GLY A 115 -9.28 17.90 10.78
C GLY A 115 -7.96 18.52 10.33
N SER A 116 -6.84 17.84 10.53
CA SER A 116 -5.49 18.32 10.19
C SER A 116 -4.99 17.87 8.83
N LEU A 117 -5.75 17.07 8.07
CA LEU A 117 -5.27 16.49 6.82
C LEU A 117 -5.00 17.58 5.77
N LYS A 118 -3.76 17.65 5.30
CA LYS A 118 -3.29 18.60 4.26
C LYS A 118 -3.03 17.90 2.92
N PHE A 119 -2.51 16.68 2.97
CA PHE A 119 -2.10 15.93 1.78
C PHE A 119 -2.74 14.54 1.81
N LEU A 120 -3.56 14.25 0.80
CA LEU A 120 -4.14 12.93 0.57
C LEU A 120 -3.73 12.41 -0.80
N LYS A 121 -2.99 11.29 -0.81
CA LYS A 121 -2.61 10.59 -2.03
C LYS A 121 -3.12 9.15 -1.99
N ILE A 122 -3.93 8.77 -2.97
CA ILE A 122 -4.37 7.40 -3.17
C ILE A 122 -4.00 6.95 -4.58
N HIS A 123 -3.27 5.85 -4.68
CA HIS A 123 -2.80 5.30 -5.95
C HIS A 123 -3.13 3.80 -6.04
N ARG A 124 -3.68 3.34 -7.18
CA ARG A 124 -3.91 1.91 -7.45
C ARG A 124 -4.61 1.16 -6.30
N CYS A 125 -5.79 1.62 -5.95
CA CYS A 125 -6.69 0.94 -5.02
C CYS A 125 -7.99 0.64 -5.78
N PRO A 126 -8.04 -0.45 -6.58
CA PRO A 126 -9.10 -0.67 -7.55
C PRO A 126 -10.50 -0.84 -6.95
N TYR A 127 -10.59 -1.42 -5.76
CA TYR A 127 -11.86 -1.70 -5.08
C TYR A 127 -12.23 -0.67 -4.00
N LEU A 128 -11.43 0.38 -3.82
CA LEU A 128 -11.66 1.36 -2.76
C LEU A 128 -12.87 2.23 -3.10
N GLN A 129 -13.85 2.23 -2.21
CA GLN A 129 -15.02 3.09 -2.21
C GLN A 129 -15.02 3.95 -0.95
N LEU A 130 -15.39 5.21 -1.09
CA LEU A 130 -15.48 6.16 0.02
C LEU A 130 -16.86 6.80 0.02
N PRO A 131 -17.45 7.05 1.21
CA PRO A 131 -18.74 7.72 1.28
C PRO A 131 -18.59 9.19 0.86
N SER A 132 -19.48 9.64 -0.03
CA SER A 132 -19.49 11.00 -0.59
C SER A 132 -20.29 12.01 0.25
N ASP A 133 -20.76 11.60 1.44
CA ASP A 133 -21.70 12.37 2.27
C ASP A 133 -21.04 13.50 3.07
N LYS A 134 -19.71 13.47 3.23
CA LYS A 134 -18.96 14.42 4.03
C LYS A 134 -17.73 14.95 3.30
N PRO A 135 -17.58 16.27 3.15
CA PRO A 135 -16.38 16.85 2.57
C PRO A 135 -15.17 16.58 3.48
N LEU A 136 -13.99 16.48 2.87
CA LEU A 136 -12.72 16.45 3.58
C LEU A 136 -12.45 17.77 4.33
N SER A 137 -11.42 17.77 5.17
CA SER A 137 -11.01 18.96 5.92
C SER A 137 -10.76 20.18 5.01
N THR A 138 -11.10 21.36 5.52
CA THR A 138 -10.79 22.65 4.88
C THR A 138 -9.29 23.00 4.94
N GLN A 139 -8.48 22.16 5.58
CA GLN A 139 -7.01 22.27 5.59
C GLN A 139 -6.38 21.52 4.42
N LEU A 140 -7.16 20.76 3.64
CA LEU A 140 -6.62 19.97 2.55
C LEU A 140 -6.08 20.88 1.45
N GLN A 141 -4.78 20.76 1.18
CA GLN A 141 -4.07 21.53 0.17
C GLN A 141 -3.92 20.74 -1.13
N ARG A 142 -3.77 19.40 -1.03
CA ARG A 142 -3.61 18.53 -2.21
C ARG A 142 -4.37 17.23 -2.04
N LEU A 143 -5.08 16.87 -3.12
CA LEU A 143 -5.79 15.62 -3.29
C LEU A 143 -5.32 14.98 -4.60
N THR A 144 -4.67 13.82 -4.50
CA THR A 144 -4.17 13.08 -5.67
C THR A 144 -4.75 11.67 -5.65
N ILE A 145 -5.73 11.41 -6.51
CA ILE A 145 -6.32 10.07 -6.70
C ILE A 145 -5.98 9.60 -8.11
N THR A 146 -5.34 8.44 -8.22
CA THR A 146 -4.89 7.91 -9.53
C THR A 146 -5.08 6.40 -9.59
N LYS A 147 -5.55 5.89 -10.73
CA LYS A 147 -5.81 4.44 -10.93
C LYS A 147 -6.71 3.83 -9.85
N CYS A 148 -7.75 4.56 -9.43
CA CYS A 148 -8.76 4.11 -8.47
C CYS A 148 -10.16 4.31 -9.10
N PRO A 149 -10.61 3.40 -9.99
CA PRO A 149 -11.81 3.59 -10.81
C PRO A 149 -13.08 3.84 -9.99
N LEU A 150 -13.23 3.19 -8.84
CA LEU A 150 -14.42 3.33 -7.99
C LEU A 150 -14.46 4.64 -7.17
N LEU A 151 -13.41 5.47 -7.23
CA LEU A 151 -13.35 6.77 -6.57
C LEU A 151 -13.68 7.95 -7.49
N ALA A 152 -14.07 7.71 -8.75
CA ALA A 152 -14.33 8.79 -9.72
C ALA A 152 -15.41 9.77 -9.21
N ASP A 153 -16.59 9.26 -8.85
CA ASP A 153 -17.70 10.07 -8.36
C ASP A 153 -17.36 10.76 -7.03
N TRP A 154 -16.68 10.05 -6.13
CA TRP A 154 -16.24 10.62 -4.86
C TRP A 154 -15.27 11.78 -5.07
N LEU A 155 -14.30 11.61 -5.97
CA LEU A 155 -13.31 12.64 -6.29
C LEU A 155 -13.98 13.87 -6.90
N GLU A 156 -14.94 13.68 -7.81
CA GLU A 156 -15.70 14.79 -8.39
C GLU A 156 -16.41 15.62 -7.31
N VAL A 157 -17.10 14.94 -6.38
CA VAL A 157 -17.77 15.58 -5.24
C VAL A 157 -16.77 16.35 -4.37
N GLN A 158 -15.63 15.75 -4.02
CA GLN A 158 -14.61 16.43 -3.19
C GLN A 158 -14.01 17.64 -3.89
N ILE A 159 -13.69 17.53 -5.18
CA ILE A 159 -13.18 18.66 -5.96
C ILE A 159 -14.22 19.78 -5.98
N SER A 160 -15.50 19.50 -6.23
CA SER A 160 -16.56 20.51 -6.19
C SER A 160 -16.65 21.23 -4.84
N HIS A 161 -16.47 20.51 -3.73
CA HIS A 161 -16.44 21.11 -2.40
C HIS A 161 -15.16 21.91 -2.11
N GLN A 162 -14.04 21.56 -2.74
CA GLN A 162 -12.71 22.14 -2.48
C GLN A 162 -12.19 23.07 -3.57
N GLN A 163 -12.99 23.40 -4.59
CA GLN A 163 -12.61 24.23 -5.74
C GLN A 163 -11.96 25.57 -5.34
N CYS A 164 -12.24 26.11 -4.17
CA CYS A 164 -11.62 27.35 -3.68
C CYS A 164 -10.27 27.16 -2.96
N GLN A 165 -9.88 25.93 -2.61
CA GLN A 165 -8.78 25.64 -1.68
C GLN A 165 -7.65 24.80 -2.28
N LEU A 166 -7.96 23.93 -3.26
CA LEU A 166 -6.94 23.17 -4.00
C LEU A 166 -6.20 24.12 -4.95
N HIS A 167 -5.27 24.90 -4.39
CA HIS A 167 -4.43 25.80 -5.15
C HIS A 167 -3.19 25.04 -5.60
N GLU A 168 -2.91 25.04 -6.91
CA GLU A 168 -1.61 24.64 -7.46
C GLU A 168 -0.54 25.71 -7.12
N SER A 169 -0.30 25.97 -5.83
CA SER A 169 0.83 26.80 -5.43
C SER A 169 2.09 25.96 -5.52
N LYS A 170 3.18 26.61 -5.95
CA LYS A 170 4.52 26.00 -5.89
C LYS A 170 4.87 25.58 -4.46
N ASP A 171 4.40 26.32 -3.47
CA ASP A 171 4.63 26.05 -2.05
C ASP A 171 3.96 24.75 -1.62
N ALA A 172 2.69 24.54 -1.95
CA ALA A 172 1.96 23.30 -1.63
C ALA A 172 2.59 22.07 -2.32
N TRP A 173 3.13 22.24 -3.53
CA TRP A 173 3.87 21.17 -4.21
C TRP A 173 5.18 20.82 -3.50
N TYR A 174 5.91 21.83 -3.01
CA TYR A 174 7.15 21.60 -2.29
C TYR A 174 6.91 20.95 -0.91
N GLU A 175 5.87 21.41 -0.20
CA GLU A 175 5.43 20.81 1.07
C GLU A 175 4.98 19.35 0.89
N GLU A 176 4.19 19.06 -0.16
CA GLU A 176 3.83 17.69 -0.52
C GLU A 176 5.08 16.83 -0.77
N GLN A 177 6.03 17.32 -1.57
CA GLN A 177 7.23 16.55 -1.88
C GLN A 177 8.09 16.30 -0.63
N GLN A 178 8.19 17.28 0.26
CA GLN A 178 8.89 17.11 1.53
C GLN A 178 8.20 16.06 2.42
N ALA A 179 6.88 16.12 2.54
CA ALA A 179 6.08 15.14 3.27
C ALA A 179 6.21 13.73 2.69
N LEU A 180 6.19 13.59 1.36
CA LEU A 180 6.39 12.31 0.68
C LEU A 180 7.82 11.77 0.89
N ASN A 181 8.83 12.64 0.91
CA ASN A 181 10.21 12.26 1.21
C ASN A 181 10.37 11.75 2.65
N GLU A 182 9.65 12.34 3.61
CA GLU A 182 9.63 11.85 5.00
C GLU A 182 9.01 10.46 5.12
N LEU A 183 8.08 10.10 4.22
CA LEU A 183 7.47 8.77 4.15
C LEU A 183 8.31 7.74 3.38
N ASN A 184 9.35 8.18 2.67
CA ASN A 184 10.28 7.25 2.04
C ASN A 184 11.10 6.53 3.12
N ASP A 185 11.24 5.21 3.02
CA ASP A 185 12.08 4.42 3.92
C ASP A 185 13.51 4.21 3.39
N ALA A 186 13.89 4.92 2.33
CA ALA A 186 15.17 4.84 1.64
C ALA A 186 15.51 3.45 1.08
N SER A 187 14.52 2.55 0.93
CA SER A 187 14.71 1.34 0.14
C SER A 187 14.41 1.62 -1.33
N GLU A 188 15.33 1.20 -2.21
CA GLU A 188 15.15 1.26 -3.67
C GLU A 188 13.97 0.40 -4.14
N ASP A 189 13.50 -0.51 -3.28
CA ASP A 189 12.40 -1.42 -3.55
C ASP A 189 11.08 -0.72 -3.86
N GLU A 190 10.83 0.50 -3.36
CA GLU A 190 9.52 1.16 -3.54
C GLU A 190 9.15 1.31 -5.02
N HIS A 191 10.10 1.76 -5.84
CA HIS A 191 9.88 1.87 -7.27
C HIS A 191 9.79 0.49 -7.91
N ARG A 192 10.70 -0.44 -7.59
CA ARG A 192 10.70 -1.76 -8.22
C ARG A 192 9.42 -2.55 -7.94
N GLU A 193 8.88 -2.45 -6.73
CA GLU A 193 7.66 -3.15 -6.34
C GLU A 193 6.40 -2.48 -6.93
N GLU A 194 6.34 -1.14 -6.99
CA GLU A 194 5.25 -0.41 -7.65
C GLU A 194 5.26 -0.61 -9.18
N PHE A 195 6.45 -0.75 -9.78
CA PHE A 195 6.62 -1.07 -11.19
C PHE A 195 6.42 -2.56 -11.49
N GLY A 196 6.81 -3.48 -10.62
CA GLY A 196 6.63 -4.92 -10.84
C GLY A 196 5.16 -5.32 -10.98
N LEU A 197 4.28 -4.67 -10.22
CA LEU A 197 2.84 -4.88 -10.29
C LEU A 197 2.15 -4.16 -11.46
N LEU A 198 2.85 -3.31 -12.22
CA LEU A 198 2.32 -2.79 -13.48
C LEU A 198 2.18 -3.87 -14.55
N TYR A 199 2.92 -4.97 -14.42
CA TYR A 199 3.00 -6.02 -15.43
C TYR A 199 2.23 -7.28 -15.07
N GLU A 200 1.77 -7.42 -13.82
CA GLU A 200 0.99 -8.59 -13.40
C GLU A 200 -0.50 -8.46 -13.76
N ASP A 201 -1.06 -7.24 -13.85
CA ASP A 201 -2.48 -7.00 -14.15
C ASP A 201 -2.82 -6.99 -15.67
N ASP A 202 -1.82 -7.00 -16.57
CA ASP A 202 -2.04 -6.99 -18.04
C ASP A 202 -2.05 -8.41 -18.66
N ASN A 203 -1.98 -9.46 -17.83
CA ASN A 203 -1.97 -10.87 -18.28
C ASN A 203 -3.21 -11.66 -17.83
N GLY A 204 -4.34 -10.97 -17.66
CA GLY A 204 -5.63 -11.58 -17.39
C GLY A 204 -6.64 -11.20 -18.46
N GLU A 205 -6.63 -11.91 -19.59
CA GLU A 205 -7.78 -12.25 -20.45
C GLU A 205 -7.27 -12.93 -21.74
N ASP A 206 -7.79 -14.14 -21.97
CA ASP A 206 -7.97 -14.83 -23.25
C ASP A 206 -6.76 -15.17 -24.14
N ASN A 207 -6.36 -16.44 -24.10
CA ASN A 207 -5.85 -17.16 -25.28
C ASN A 207 -6.39 -18.60 -25.26
N ASP A 208 -7.69 -18.72 -25.50
CA ASP A 208 -8.27 -19.87 -26.18
C ASP A 208 -8.34 -19.52 -27.68
N GLU A 209 -7.35 -19.89 -28.48
CA GLU A 209 -7.54 -20.01 -29.93
C GLU A 209 -6.52 -21.02 -30.50
N GLN A 210 -7.08 -22.12 -31.00
CA GLN A 210 -6.42 -23.12 -31.83
C GLN A 210 -6.01 -22.47 -33.16
N ASP A 211 -4.84 -22.79 -33.69
CA ASP A 211 -4.71 -22.91 -35.14
C ASP A 211 -3.55 -23.81 -35.59
N HIS A 212 -3.86 -24.55 -36.65
CA HIS A 212 -3.21 -25.71 -37.23
C HIS A 212 -1.97 -25.39 -38.10
N GLU A 213 -1.10 -26.41 -38.17
CA GLU A 213 -0.38 -26.95 -39.35
C GLU A 213 0.58 -26.11 -40.21
N GLN A 214 1.77 -26.73 -40.39
CA GLN A 214 2.66 -26.86 -41.59
C GLN A 214 4.12 -26.67 -41.14
N SER A 215 5.14 -27.46 -41.52
CA SER A 215 5.30 -28.56 -42.47
C SER A 215 6.75 -29.09 -42.31
N GLU A 216 6.90 -30.42 -42.46
CA GLU A 216 8.02 -31.20 -43.05
C GLU A 216 9.49 -30.81 -42.82
N ASP A 217 10.28 -31.75 -42.28
CA ASP A 217 11.57 -32.15 -42.87
C ASP A 217 11.98 -33.57 -42.38
N GLU A 218 12.56 -34.32 -43.32
CA GLU A 218 12.76 -35.77 -43.40
C GLU A 218 13.94 -36.34 -42.57
N GLU A 219 13.87 -37.62 -42.16
CA GLU A 219 14.88 -38.64 -42.50
C GLU A 219 14.49 -40.03 -41.93
N ILE A 220 14.46 -41.05 -42.80
CA ILE A 220 14.18 -42.46 -42.51
C ILE A 220 15.39 -43.28 -42.99
N GLN A 221 15.93 -44.21 -42.20
CA GLN A 221 16.56 -45.40 -42.79
C GLN A 221 16.51 -46.66 -41.90
N TYR A 222 16.36 -47.78 -42.62
CA TYR A 222 15.87 -49.11 -42.27
C TYR A 222 16.91 -50.08 -41.68
N GLY A 223 16.43 -51.16 -41.06
CA GLY A 223 17.17 -52.41 -40.89
C GLY A 223 16.36 -53.50 -40.18
N SER A 224 15.71 -54.37 -40.95
CA SER A 224 14.95 -55.56 -40.52
C SER A 224 15.84 -56.81 -40.36
N ASP A 225 15.20 -57.90 -39.91
CA ASP A 225 15.55 -59.33 -40.01
C ASP A 225 16.30 -59.90 -38.78
N ASP A 226 15.95 -61.04 -38.17
CA ASP A 226 15.05 -62.15 -38.50
C ASP A 226 14.87 -63.06 -37.24
N SER A 227 13.83 -63.92 -37.27
CA SER A 227 13.70 -65.26 -36.64
C SER A 227 13.68 -65.37 -35.10
N SER A 228 12.55 -65.73 -34.47
CA SER A 228 12.02 -67.10 -34.19
C SER A 228 12.93 -67.87 -33.20
N GLU A 229 12.50 -68.63 -32.21
CA GLU A 229 11.28 -69.38 -31.86
C GLU A 229 11.53 -69.90 -30.41
N GLU A 230 10.45 -70.19 -29.66
CA GLU A 230 10.21 -71.39 -28.79
C GLU A 230 11.38 -71.92 -27.91
N ASP A 231 11.29 -72.18 -26.60
CA ASP A 231 10.27 -72.82 -25.77
C ASP A 231 10.67 -72.70 -24.27
N GLU A 232 9.67 -72.84 -23.39
CA GLU A 232 9.71 -73.07 -21.91
C GLU A 232 10.23 -71.97 -20.95
#